data_AF-A0A1H9AYF7-F1
#
_entry.id   AF-A0A1H9AYF7-F1
#
_cell.length_a   1.000
_cell.length_b   1.000
_cell.length_c   1.000
_cell.angle_alpha   90.00
_cell.angle_beta   90.00
_cell.angle_gamma   90.00
#
_symmetry.space_group_name_H-M   'P 1'
#
loop_
_entity.id
_entity.type
_entity.pdbx_description
1 polymer ?
#
loop_
_entity_poly.entity_id
_entity_poly.type
_entity_poly.pdbx_seq_one_letter_code
_entity_poly.pdbx_strand_id
1 'polypeptide(L)' 'MNVDYSKEYKDIIDKERPQHHGDEFEARHPHMTREARAKIFAPFAALKGYEEAIDDVSNSVNNTKP' A
#
# COMPACT_ATOMS: atom_id res chain seq x y z
N MET A 1 19.48 -0.12 -19.22
CA MET A 1 20.48 -0.78 -18.36
C MET A 1 19.82 -1.00 -17.00
N ASN A 2 19.79 -2.24 -16.48
CA ASN A 2 19.33 -2.49 -15.11
C ASN A 2 20.51 -2.23 -14.18
N VAL A 3 20.44 -1.14 -13.42
CA VAL A 3 21.44 -0.79 -12.42
C VAL A 3 21.07 -1.53 -11.14
N ASP A 4 21.97 -2.38 -10.67
CA ASP A 4 21.83 -3.09 -9.41
C ASP A 4 22.43 -2.24 -8.28
N TYR A 5 21.55 -1.61 -7.49
CA TYR A 5 21.93 -0.76 -6.36
C TYR A 5 22.19 -1.54 -5.06
N SER A 6 22.10 -2.87 -5.08
CA SER A 6 22.25 -3.71 -3.87
C SER A 6 23.62 -3.53 -3.19
N LYS A 7 24.67 -3.24 -3.96
CA LYS A 7 26.02 -3.02 -3.44
C LYS A 7 26.27 -1.58 -2.99
N GLU A 8 25.66 -0.60 -3.66
CA GLU A 8 25.86 0.83 -3.41
C GLU A 8 25.22 1.27 -2.09
N TYR A 9 24.02 0.76 -1.77
CA TYR A 9 23.29 1.11 -0.55
C TYR A 9 23.27 -0.01 0.49
N LYS A 10 24.19 -0.97 0.39
CA LYS A 10 24.25 -2.12 1.29
C LYS A 10 24.32 -1.70 2.76
N ASP A 11 25.04 -0.62 3.04
CA ASP A 11 25.21 -0.02 4.35
C ASP A 11 23.91 0.50 4.97
N ILE A 12 22.89 0.79 4.16
CA ILE A 12 21.56 1.25 4.62
C ILE A 12 20.53 0.11 4.53
N ILE A 13 20.57 -0.70 3.46
CA ILE A 13 19.60 -1.78 3.23
C ILE A 13 19.71 -2.88 4.29
N ASP A 14 20.93 -3.21 4.71
CA ASP A 14 21.18 -4.27 5.70
C ASP A 14 20.92 -3.81 7.15
N LYS A 15 20.62 -2.53 7.37
CA LYS A 15 20.31 -2.00 8.72
C LYS A 15 18.88 -2.35 9.13
N GLU A 16 18.69 -2.55 10.42
CA GLU A 16 17.36 -2.66 10.99
C GLU A 16 16.55 -1.38 10.78
N ARG A 17 15.24 -1.55 10.58
CA ARG A 17 14.33 -0.42 10.44
C ARG A 17 14.29 0.37 11.75
N PRO A 18 14.49 1.69 11.73
CA PRO A 18 14.39 2.53 12.92
C PRO A 18 13.05 2.30 13.63
N GLN A 19 13.12 1.97 14.93
CA GLN A 19 11.97 1.90 15.81
C GLN A 19 11.98 3.16 16.68
N HIS A 20 10.89 3.92 16.63
CA HIS A 20 10.72 5.13 17.42
C HIS A 20 9.79 4.80 18.59
N HIS A 21 10.28 5.00 19.82
CA HIS A 21 9.56 4.71 21.05
C HIS A 21 9.77 5.86 22.06
N GLY A 22 8.81 6.78 22.14
CA GLY A 22 8.83 7.92 23.05
C GLY A 22 9.85 9.00 22.71
N ASP A 23 10.29 9.10 21.46
CA ASP A 23 11.23 10.13 21.00
C ASP A 23 10.50 11.33 20.34
N GLU A 24 11.27 12.36 19.95
CA GLU A 24 10.71 13.54 19.29
C GLU A 24 10.08 13.23 17.92
N PHE A 25 10.56 12.19 17.23
CA PHE A 25 10.04 11.82 15.93
C PHE A 25 8.62 11.27 16.07
N GLU A 26 8.40 10.36 17.02
CA GLU A 26 7.06 9.83 17.33
C GLU A 26 6.11 10.91 17.84
N ALA A 27 6.61 11.87 18.63
CA ALA A 27 5.80 13.01 19.08
C ALA A 27 5.31 13.89 17.92
N ARG A 28 6.16 14.13 16.90
CA ARG A 28 5.78 14.90 15.70
C ARG A 28 4.95 14.08 14.71
N HIS A 29 5.16 12.77 14.66
CA HIS A 29 4.56 11.86 13.68
C HIS A 29 3.92 10.65 14.38
N PRO A 30 2.81 10.85 15.12
CA PRO A 30 2.20 9.79 15.89
C PRO A 30 1.65 8.67 14.99
N HIS A 31 1.73 7.44 15.47
CA HIS A 31 1.16 6.28 14.77
C HIS A 31 -0.36 6.36 14.67
N MET A 32 -0.88 6.13 13.47
CA MET A 32 -2.31 6.06 13.22
C MET A 32 -2.86 4.67 13.61
N THR A 33 -3.93 4.63 14.43
CA THR A 33 -4.59 3.38 14.79
C THR A 33 -5.23 2.70 13.57
N ARG A 34 -5.50 1.39 13.66
CA ARG A 34 -6.10 0.63 12.56
C ARG A 34 -7.49 1.14 12.20
N GLU A 35 -8.27 1.55 13.19
CA GLU A 35 -9.63 2.09 13.02
C GLU A 35 -9.59 3.44 12.30
N ALA A 36 -8.66 4.31 12.67
CA ALA A 36 -8.44 5.58 11.98
C ALA A 36 -7.98 5.36 10.53
N ARG A 37 -7.11 4.36 10.28
CA ARG A 37 -6.72 3.97 8.92
C ARG A 37 -7.92 3.44 8.12
N ALA A 38 -8.81 2.66 8.73
CA ALA A 38 -10.00 2.14 8.05
C ALA A 38 -10.95 3.25 7.58
N LYS A 39 -11.06 4.35 8.35
CA LYS A 39 -11.88 5.52 7.97
C LYS A 39 -11.43 6.18 6.67
N ILE A 40 -10.15 6.10 6.30
CA ILE A 40 -9.64 6.60 5.02
C ILE A 40 -10.36 5.92 3.84
N PHE A 41 -10.75 4.66 4.01
CA PHE A 41 -11.44 3.87 3.00
C PHE A 41 -12.97 3.97 3.09
N ALA A 42 -13.52 4.70 4.07
CA ALA A 42 -14.96 4.87 4.22
C ALA A 42 -15.66 5.46 2.97
N PRO A 43 -15.08 6.44 2.24
CA PRO A 43 -15.66 6.94 0.99
C PRO A 43 -15.80 5.87 -0.10
N PHE A 44 -14.98 4.81 -0.05
CA PHE A 44 -15.01 3.69 -0.99
C PHE A 44 -15.79 2.50 -0.45
N ALA A 45 -16.40 2.61 0.74
CA ALA A 45 -17.17 1.51 1.32
C ALA A 45 -18.38 1.15 0.45
N ALA A 46 -18.97 2.12 -0.25
CA ALA A 46 -20.06 1.86 -1.20
C ALA A 46 -19.60 1.07 -2.46
N LEU A 47 -18.28 0.99 -2.72
CA LEU A 47 -17.75 0.14 -3.78
C LEU A 47 -17.70 -1.35 -3.38
N LYS A 48 -17.89 -1.67 -2.10
CA LYS A 48 -18.10 -3.05 -1.65
C LYS A 48 -19.46 -3.51 -2.22
N GLY A 49 -19.43 -4.42 -3.18
CA GLY A 49 -20.64 -4.91 -3.88
C GLY A 49 -20.63 -4.76 -5.40
N TYR A 50 -19.62 -4.11 -6.00
CA TYR A 50 -19.42 -4.08 -7.46
C TYR A 50 -18.57 -5.25 -7.98
N GLU A 51 -18.39 -6.30 -7.18
CA GLU A 51 -17.64 -7.50 -7.58
C GLU A 51 -18.23 -8.11 -8.86
N GLU A 52 -19.56 -8.20 -8.94
CA GLU A 52 -20.28 -8.65 -10.15
C GLU A 52 -20.04 -7.74 -11.37
N ALA A 53 -20.01 -6.41 -11.20
CA ALA A 53 -19.77 -5.48 -12.30
C ALA A 53 -18.33 -5.53 -12.82
N ILE A 54 -17.36 -5.81 -11.94
CA ILE A 54 -15.95 -5.99 -12.31
C ILE A 54 -15.77 -7.32 -13.05
N ASP A 55 -16.44 -8.38 -12.59
CA ASP A 55 -16.41 -9.70 -13.24
C ASP A 55 -17.04 -9.64 -14.65
N ASP A 56 -18.16 -8.94 -14.83
CA ASP A 56 -18.80 -8.75 -16.14
C ASP A 56 -17.91 -7.99 -17.12
N VAL A 57 -17.28 -6.90 -16.67
CA VAL A 57 -16.33 -6.14 -17.49
C VAL A 57 -15.13 -7.02 -17.86
N SER A 58 -14.54 -7.74 -16.90
CA SER A 58 -13.43 -8.67 -17.13
C SER A 58 -13.77 -9.73 -18.18
N ASN A 59 -14.95 -10.34 -18.09
CA ASN A 59 -15.42 -11.36 -19.03
C ASN A 59 -15.69 -10.79 -20.43
N SER A 60 -16.19 -9.56 -20.55
CA SER A 60 -16.37 -8.90 -21.84
C SER A 60 -15.05 -8.58 -22.57
N VAL A 61 -14.01 -8.24 -21.81
CA VAL A 61 -12.67 -7.92 -22.34
C VAL A 61 -11.95 -9.18 -22.82
N ASN A 62 -12.15 -10.32 -22.17
CA ASN A 62 -11.54 -11.60 -22.57
C ASN A 62 -12.21 -12.22 -23.81
N ASN A 63 -13.47 -11.91 -24.09
CA ASN A 63 -14.20 -12.40 -25.28
C ASN A 63 -14.01 -11.53 -26.54
N THR A 64 -13.26 -10.43 -26.45
CA THR A 64 -13.01 -9.49 -27.57
C THR A 64 -11.59 -9.53 -28.11
N LYS A 65 -10.79 -10.55 -27.76
CA LYS A 65 -9.50 -10.77 -28.42
C LYS A 65 -9.71 -11.67 -29.66
N PRO A 66 -9.26 -11.25 -30.86
CA PRO A 66 -9.37 -12.06 -32.08
C PRO A 66 -8.56 -13.35 -31.99
#